data_AF-A0A5Q4EVA2-F1
#
_entry.id   AF-A0A5Q4EVA2-F1
#
_cell.length_a   1.000
_cell.length_b   1.000
_cell.length_c   1.000
_cell.angle_alpha   90.00
_cell.angle_beta   90.00
_cell.angle_gamma   90.00
#
_symmetry.space_group_name_H-M   'P 1'
#
loop_
_entity.id
_entity.type
_entity.pdbx_description
1 polymer ?
#
loop_
_entity_poly.entity_id
_entity_poly.type
_entity_poly.pdbx_seq_one_letter_code
_entity_poly.pdbx_strand_id
1 'polypeptide(L)'
;MSCIETSWTESPGYLTRSRCSARLRPLAGVLAALAITVSAHAETPPTGRALEGDDSRLATLVATAPEFSADARLELAGMIVEAALAAYEQELETVRQDLQREGGDPARLTRWYRATAPIVGGLRAAQAQIPVAQRLVLHTDRQGQVLLLIDGEALWISWPRPSAQRRLERELVEAFCQRHDCPGRARSDPDEASTGITVTQDTPLTGQWALAQLAAPTWTSTAGVRCEFSDLAGRADKEALCRALIGELETLATALRRALRRGEQVDWPRVRIARSLPAGEHALVVNAQGDYLPVVAPLLASEPVDWSEAQRWLQARVDGHPALATVRRAVDPR
;
A
#
# COMPACT_ATOMS: atom_id res chain seq x y z
N MET A 1 -1.00 14.87 65.29
CA MET A 1 -0.75 15.89 66.32
C MET A 1 -1.04 17.25 65.73
N SER A 2 -1.70 18.10 66.52
CA SER A 2 -2.49 19.28 66.17
C SER A 2 -1.83 20.36 65.31
N CYS A 3 -2.73 21.09 64.64
CA CYS A 3 -2.56 22.31 63.86
C CYS A 3 -1.99 23.50 64.65
N ILE A 4 -1.43 24.46 63.90
CA ILE A 4 -1.46 25.89 64.27
C ILE A 4 -2.07 26.65 63.08
N GLU A 5 -3.19 27.33 63.34
CA GLU A 5 -3.76 28.36 62.47
C GLU A 5 -2.85 29.59 62.43
N THR A 6 -2.69 30.19 61.25
CA THR A 6 -2.36 31.62 61.14
C THR A 6 -3.08 32.24 59.95
N SER A 7 -3.40 33.50 60.15
CA SER A 7 -4.42 34.33 59.53
C SER A 7 -4.08 34.92 58.14
N TRP A 8 -5.15 35.35 57.48
CA TRP A 8 -5.33 36.21 56.29
C TRP A 8 -4.18 37.11 55.81
N THR A 9 -4.04 37.21 54.48
CA THR A 9 -4.00 38.47 53.71
C THR A 9 -4.25 38.19 52.22
N GLU A 10 -5.24 38.87 51.64
CA GLU A 10 -5.43 38.99 50.19
C GLU A 10 -4.46 40.04 49.62
N SER A 11 -3.64 39.65 48.65
CA SER A 11 -3.21 40.50 47.53
C SER A 11 -2.50 39.68 46.46
N PRO A 12 -2.54 40.14 45.18
CA PRO A 12 -2.49 39.29 44.01
C PRO A 12 -1.05 39.10 43.49
N GLY A 13 -0.78 37.92 42.93
CA GLY A 13 0.46 37.67 42.19
C GLY A 13 0.98 36.27 42.42
N TYR A 14 0.52 35.33 41.59
CA TYR A 14 0.93 33.94 41.63
C TYR A 14 2.44 33.78 41.39
N LEU A 15 3.14 33.47 42.49
CA LEU A 15 3.92 32.25 42.71
C LEU A 15 5.02 31.89 41.70
N THR A 16 6.25 32.31 42.02
CA THR A 16 7.48 31.59 41.70
C THR A 16 7.56 30.28 42.52
N ARG A 17 7.69 29.12 41.85
CA ARG A 17 7.92 27.83 42.53
C ARG A 17 9.37 27.72 43.00
N SER A 18 9.57 27.85 44.31
CA SER A 18 10.78 27.43 45.02
C SER A 18 10.85 25.91 45.10
N ARG A 19 11.99 25.33 44.70
CA ARG A 19 12.31 23.91 44.85
C ARG A 19 12.73 23.63 46.28
N CYS A 20 11.94 22.87 47.03
CA CYS A 20 12.39 22.23 48.27
C CYS A 20 13.11 20.92 47.93
N SER A 21 14.43 20.91 48.08
CA SER A 21 15.26 19.71 48.08
C SER A 21 15.25 19.09 49.48
N ALA A 22 14.57 17.96 49.65
CA ALA A 22 14.75 17.11 50.84
C ALA A 22 15.65 15.92 50.47
N ARG A 23 16.86 15.92 51.04
CA ARG A 23 17.78 14.78 51.04
C ARG A 23 17.25 13.72 52.01
N LEU A 24 17.05 12.50 51.53
CA LEU A 24 16.96 11.31 52.38
C LEU A 24 17.75 10.18 51.71
N ARG A 25 18.65 9.59 52.47
CA ARG A 25 19.47 8.41 52.20
C ARG A 25 19.61 7.68 53.54
N PRO A 26 19.92 6.38 53.58
CA PRO A 26 19.20 5.25 53.00
C PRO A 26 18.84 4.23 54.10
N LEU A 27 17.90 3.32 53.86
CA LEU A 27 17.85 2.06 54.62
C LEU A 27 17.70 0.89 53.67
N ALA A 28 18.57 -0.09 53.91
CA ALA A 28 18.74 -1.31 53.17
C ALA A 28 17.50 -2.20 53.27
N GLY A 29 17.05 -2.70 52.12
CA GLY A 29 16.03 -3.72 52.00
C GLY A 29 16.29 -4.50 50.72
N VAL A 30 16.90 -5.68 50.89
CA VAL A 30 17.12 -6.66 49.83
C VAL A 30 15.75 -7.18 49.38
N LEU A 31 15.30 -6.75 48.21
CA LEU A 31 14.22 -7.38 47.46
C LEU A 31 14.75 -7.64 46.06
N ALA A 32 15.15 -8.90 45.82
CA ALA A 32 15.44 -9.41 44.51
C ALA A 32 14.13 -9.49 43.72
N ALA A 33 13.78 -8.40 43.03
CA ALA A 33 12.78 -8.44 41.99
C ALA A 33 13.43 -9.03 40.74
N LEU A 34 13.00 -10.24 40.36
CA LEU A 34 13.16 -10.74 39.00
C LEU A 34 12.46 -9.75 38.05
N ALA A 35 13.21 -8.79 37.52
CA ALA A 35 12.79 -8.03 36.37
C ALA A 35 12.85 -8.99 35.17
N ILE A 36 11.73 -9.63 34.86
CA ILE A 36 11.49 -10.21 33.55
C ILE A 36 11.48 -9.02 32.59
N THR A 37 12.64 -8.68 32.04
CA THR A 37 12.72 -7.82 30.86
C THR A 37 12.05 -8.59 29.75
N VAL A 38 10.75 -8.34 29.56
CA VAL A 38 10.09 -8.61 28.30
C VAL A 38 10.82 -7.73 27.29
N SER A 39 11.81 -8.30 26.62
CA SER A 39 12.35 -7.77 25.38
C SER A 39 11.21 -7.86 24.37
N ALA A 40 10.31 -6.88 24.43
CA ALA A 40 9.54 -6.50 23.27
C ALA A 40 10.58 -6.24 22.19
N HIS A 41 10.69 -7.18 21.25
CA HIS A 41 11.39 -6.96 20.01
C HIS A 41 10.57 -5.90 19.29
N ALA A 42 10.80 -4.64 19.67
CA ALA A 42 10.45 -3.51 18.84
C ALA A 42 11.34 -3.68 17.61
N GLU A 43 10.84 -4.42 16.62
CA GLU A 43 11.42 -4.47 15.30
C GLU A 43 11.61 -3.03 14.86
N THR A 44 12.88 -2.65 14.79
CA THR A 44 13.30 -1.30 14.45
C THR A 44 12.69 -1.01 13.08
N PRO A 45 12.00 0.12 12.89
CA PRO A 45 11.41 0.42 11.59
C PRO A 45 12.51 0.33 10.53
N PRO A 46 12.29 -0.33 9.38
CA PRO A 46 13.24 -0.29 8.29
C PRO A 46 13.54 1.18 7.99
N THR A 47 14.82 1.51 8.11
CA THR A 47 15.39 2.82 7.76
C THR A 47 15.53 3.00 6.26
N GLY A 48 15.25 1.96 5.47
CA GLY A 48 15.31 2.01 4.02
C GLY A 48 14.16 2.79 3.40
N ARG A 49 14.39 3.25 2.18
CA ARG A 49 13.47 4.09 1.42
C ARG A 49 12.33 3.23 0.86
N ALA A 50 11.11 3.76 0.88
CA ALA A 50 10.03 3.21 0.07
C ALA A 50 10.39 3.41 -1.40
N LEU A 51 10.59 2.31 -2.12
CA LEU A 51 10.69 2.35 -3.58
C LEU A 51 9.27 2.52 -4.11
N GLU A 52 9.07 3.46 -5.03
CA GLU A 52 7.78 3.68 -5.69
C GLU A 52 7.38 2.42 -6.46
N GLY A 53 6.63 1.56 -5.79
CA GLY A 53 5.85 0.50 -6.39
C GLY A 53 4.44 1.00 -6.55
N ASP A 54 4.13 1.63 -7.68
CA ASP A 54 2.94 1.29 -8.47
C ASP A 54 2.82 2.14 -9.73
N ASP A 55 2.44 1.48 -10.83
CA ASP A 55 1.89 2.18 -11.98
C ASP A 55 0.53 2.72 -11.53
N SER A 56 0.38 4.04 -11.50
CA SER A 56 -0.91 4.68 -11.23
C SER A 56 -1.95 4.10 -12.20
N ARG A 57 -3.00 3.48 -11.67
CA ARG A 57 -4.07 2.91 -12.53
C ARG A 57 -4.73 4.00 -13.36
N LEU A 58 -4.81 5.19 -12.77
CA LEU A 58 -5.24 6.38 -13.44
C LEU A 58 -4.27 6.75 -14.57
N ALA A 59 -2.96 6.71 -14.34
CA ALA A 59 -1.97 6.95 -15.38
C ALA A 59 -2.10 5.97 -16.56
N THR A 60 -2.36 4.69 -16.30
CA THR A 60 -2.62 3.70 -17.36
C THR A 60 -3.86 4.06 -18.19
N LEU A 61 -4.96 4.44 -17.54
CA LEU A 61 -6.18 4.89 -18.24
C LEU A 61 -5.95 6.20 -19.02
N VAL A 62 -5.19 7.13 -18.45
CA VAL A 62 -4.84 8.41 -19.08
C VAL A 62 -3.93 8.18 -20.30
N ALA A 63 -3.06 7.18 -20.28
CA ALA A 63 -2.24 6.83 -21.43
C ALA A 63 -3.08 6.37 -22.64
N THR A 64 -4.26 5.79 -22.41
CA THR A 64 -5.23 5.44 -23.46
C THR A 64 -6.23 6.55 -23.75
N ALA A 65 -6.12 7.72 -23.10
CA ALA A 65 -7.06 8.82 -23.27
C ALA A 65 -7.27 9.30 -24.72
N PRO A 66 -6.26 9.26 -25.63
CA PRO A 66 -6.47 9.61 -27.03
C PRO A 66 -7.51 8.75 -27.76
N GLU A 67 -7.83 7.56 -27.26
CA GLU A 67 -8.83 6.66 -27.82
C GLU A 67 -10.26 7.02 -27.42
N PHE A 68 -10.44 7.83 -26.37
CA PHE A 68 -11.76 8.27 -25.90
C PHE A 68 -12.29 9.48 -26.69
N SER A 69 -13.63 9.57 -26.76
CA SER A 69 -14.30 10.74 -27.33
C SER A 69 -13.93 12.03 -26.57
N ALA A 70 -14.15 13.19 -27.19
CA ALA A 70 -13.89 14.48 -26.54
C ALA A 70 -14.69 14.63 -25.24
N ASP A 71 -15.97 14.25 -25.26
CA ASP A 71 -16.85 14.31 -24.09
C ASP A 71 -16.38 13.38 -22.97
N ALA A 72 -15.97 12.14 -23.30
CA ALA A 72 -15.43 11.19 -22.34
C ALA A 72 -14.12 11.68 -21.70
N ARG A 73 -13.27 12.38 -22.47
CA ARG A 73 -12.05 13.02 -21.94
C ARG A 73 -12.37 14.18 -20.99
N LEU A 74 -13.35 15.02 -21.32
CA LEU A 74 -13.81 16.09 -20.44
C LEU A 74 -14.38 15.53 -19.12
N GLU A 75 -15.20 14.47 -19.22
CA GLU A 75 -15.74 13.79 -18.04
C GLU A 75 -14.62 13.18 -17.18
N LEU A 76 -13.67 12.45 -17.79
CA LEU A 76 -12.54 11.87 -17.07
C LEU A 76 -11.73 12.95 -16.34
N ALA A 77 -11.44 14.07 -17.00
CA ALA A 77 -10.73 15.19 -16.38
C ALA A 77 -11.51 15.79 -15.20
N GLY A 78 -12.83 15.96 -15.35
CA GLY A 78 -13.71 16.41 -14.29
C GLY A 78 -13.66 15.48 -13.07
N MET A 79 -13.81 14.18 -13.29
CA MET A 79 -13.74 13.17 -12.22
C MET A 79 -12.39 13.18 -11.48
N ILE A 80 -11.27 13.35 -12.21
CA ILE A 80 -9.93 13.42 -11.62
C ILE A 80 -9.80 14.63 -10.70
N VAL A 81 -10.20 15.80 -11.18
CA VAL A 81 -10.12 17.05 -10.41
C VAL A 81 -11.04 17.00 -9.18
N GLU A 82 -12.26 16.49 -9.33
CA GLU A 82 -13.21 16.32 -8.22
C GLU A 82 -12.69 15.35 -7.16
N ALA A 83 -12.18 14.19 -7.57
CA ALA A 83 -11.61 13.21 -6.64
C ALA A 83 -10.40 13.77 -5.88
N ALA A 84 -9.53 14.52 -6.56
CA ALA A 84 -8.39 15.17 -5.93
C ALA A 84 -8.83 16.25 -4.92
N LEU A 85 -9.80 17.10 -5.27
CA LEU A 85 -10.36 18.10 -4.36
C LEU A 85 -10.98 17.45 -3.11
N ALA A 86 -11.81 16.43 -3.30
CA ALA A 86 -12.44 15.69 -2.20
C ALA A 86 -11.39 15.08 -1.26
N ALA A 87 -10.29 14.55 -1.81
CA ALA A 87 -9.19 14.02 -1.01
C ALA A 87 -8.52 15.10 -0.15
N TYR A 88 -8.27 16.29 -0.71
CA TYR A 88 -7.70 17.42 0.05
C TYR A 88 -8.66 17.94 1.14
N GLU A 89 -9.96 17.94 0.88
CA GLU A 89 -10.98 18.32 1.87
C GLU A 89 -11.05 17.32 3.02
N GLN A 90 -11.00 16.02 2.72
CA GLN A 90 -10.95 14.96 3.73
C GLN A 90 -9.67 15.05 4.58
N GLU A 91 -8.53 15.37 3.97
CA GLU A 91 -7.28 15.56 4.71
C GLU A 91 -7.36 16.78 5.64
N LEU A 92 -7.93 17.88 5.16
CA LEU A 92 -8.14 19.07 5.99
C LEU A 92 -8.99 18.77 7.21
N GLU A 93 -10.07 18.01 7.03
CA GLU A 93 -10.94 17.60 8.12
C GLU A 93 -10.21 16.69 9.12
N THR A 94 -9.37 15.79 8.63
CA THR A 94 -8.50 14.96 9.48
C THR A 94 -7.55 15.83 10.33
N VAL A 95 -6.89 16.82 9.72
CA VAL A 95 -5.99 17.74 10.43
C VAL A 95 -6.76 18.57 11.47
N ARG A 96 -8.01 18.99 11.18
CA ARG A 96 -8.84 19.71 12.16
C ARG A 96 -9.24 18.85 13.34
N GLN A 97 -9.61 17.59 13.09
CA GLN A 97 -9.99 16.65 14.14
C GLN A 97 -8.80 16.31 15.05
N ASP A 98 -7.59 16.17 14.49
CA ASP A 98 -6.36 15.98 15.27
C ASP A 98 -6.15 17.13 16.28
N LEU A 99 -6.36 18.39 15.85
CA LEU A 99 -6.23 19.56 16.72
C LEU A 99 -7.23 19.53 17.87
N GLN A 100 -8.46 19.09 17.59
CA GLN A 100 -9.53 19.00 18.59
C GLN A 100 -9.31 17.88 19.61
N ARG A 101 -8.74 16.75 19.19
CA ARG A 101 -8.54 15.58 20.06
C ARG A 101 -7.28 15.67 20.93
N GLU A 102 -6.21 16.33 20.47
CA GLU A 102 -4.88 16.24 21.11
C GLU A 102 -4.27 17.57 21.59
N GLY A 103 -5.05 18.65 21.74
CA GLY A 103 -4.47 19.96 22.08
C GLY A 103 -3.43 20.40 21.04
N GLY A 104 -3.70 20.06 19.77
CA GLY A 104 -2.72 20.09 18.70
C GLY A 104 -2.23 21.50 18.34
N ASP A 105 -1.06 21.55 17.71
CA ASP A 105 -0.39 22.79 17.31
C ASP A 105 -1.18 23.54 16.21
N PRO A 106 -1.80 24.70 16.49
CA PRO A 106 -2.51 25.49 15.48
C PRO A 106 -1.59 25.93 14.33
N ALA A 107 -0.27 26.04 14.57
CA ALA A 107 0.68 26.34 13.51
C ALA A 107 0.81 25.18 12.50
N ARG A 108 0.51 23.92 12.88
CA ARG A 108 0.44 22.78 11.95
C ARG A 108 -0.65 22.99 10.90
N LEU A 109 -1.82 23.49 11.31
CA LEU A 109 -2.92 23.81 10.39
C LEU A 109 -2.55 24.94 9.43
N THR A 110 -1.96 26.01 9.96
CA THR A 110 -1.49 27.13 9.12
C THR A 110 -0.43 26.68 8.11
N ARG A 111 0.53 25.84 8.53
CA ARG A 111 1.54 25.26 7.63
C ARG A 111 0.89 24.41 6.54
N TRP A 112 -0.06 23.56 6.90
CA TRP A 112 -0.80 22.74 5.94
C TRP A 112 -1.52 23.60 4.90
N TYR A 113 -2.32 24.58 5.34
CA TYR A 113 -3.04 25.49 4.44
C TYR A 113 -2.10 26.23 3.49
N ARG A 114 -0.99 26.76 4.00
CA ARG A 114 -0.02 27.48 3.17
C ARG A 114 0.62 26.56 2.13
N ALA A 115 0.90 25.31 2.49
CA ALA A 115 1.51 24.34 1.59
C ALA A 115 0.54 23.84 0.50
N THR A 116 -0.74 23.65 0.84
CA THR A 116 -1.73 23.07 -0.08
C THR A 116 -2.53 24.12 -0.87
N ALA A 117 -2.54 25.39 -0.44
CA ALA A 117 -3.30 26.45 -1.09
C ALA A 117 -3.03 26.59 -2.61
N PRO A 118 -1.78 26.54 -3.11
CA PRO A 118 -1.53 26.60 -4.55
C PRO A 118 -2.14 25.41 -5.31
N ILE A 119 -2.07 24.22 -4.73
CA ILE A 119 -2.57 22.98 -5.34
C ILE A 119 -4.10 22.99 -5.40
N VAL A 120 -4.75 23.27 -4.26
CA VAL A 120 -6.22 23.37 -4.17
C VAL A 120 -6.74 24.50 -5.05
N GLY A 121 -6.03 25.64 -5.10
CA GLY A 121 -6.35 26.75 -5.99
C GLY A 121 -6.33 26.35 -7.46
N GLY A 122 -5.27 25.65 -7.90
CA GLY A 122 -5.16 25.13 -9.26
C GLY A 122 -6.24 24.11 -9.62
N LEU A 123 -6.56 23.19 -8.69
CA LEU A 123 -7.64 22.22 -8.88
C LEU A 123 -9.01 22.91 -9.03
N ARG A 124 -9.31 23.93 -8.21
CA ARG A 124 -10.58 24.69 -8.33
C ARG A 124 -10.65 25.50 -9.62
N ALA A 125 -9.54 26.10 -10.04
CA ALA A 125 -9.47 26.80 -11.33
C ALA A 125 -9.76 25.82 -12.48
N ALA A 126 -9.13 24.64 -12.49
CA ALA A 126 -9.40 23.61 -13.48
C ALA A 126 -10.86 23.12 -13.44
N GLN A 127 -11.44 22.90 -12.26
CA GLN A 127 -12.85 22.50 -12.12
C GLN A 127 -13.80 23.51 -12.79
N ALA A 128 -13.52 24.81 -12.67
CA ALA A 128 -14.31 25.86 -13.30
C ALA A 128 -14.06 25.98 -14.82
N GLN A 129 -12.85 25.66 -15.28
CA GLN A 129 -12.47 25.75 -16.69
C GLN A 129 -12.94 24.55 -17.53
N ILE A 130 -12.92 23.32 -16.99
CA ILE A 130 -13.23 22.09 -17.74
C ILE A 130 -14.55 22.17 -18.53
N PRO A 131 -15.69 22.63 -17.96
CA PRO A 131 -16.96 22.66 -18.69
C PRO A 131 -17.00 23.59 -19.90
N VAL A 132 -16.10 24.58 -19.95
CA VAL A 132 -16.04 25.60 -21.01
C VAL A 132 -14.76 25.51 -21.85
N ALA A 133 -13.91 24.51 -21.58
CA ALA A 133 -12.62 24.35 -22.24
C ALA A 133 -12.79 24.02 -23.72
N GLN A 134 -12.03 24.69 -24.58
CA GLN A 134 -12.02 24.39 -26.02
C GLN A 134 -11.06 23.25 -26.36
N ARG A 135 -9.99 23.14 -25.58
CA ARG A 135 -8.96 22.11 -25.73
C ARG A 135 -8.61 21.52 -24.38
N LEU A 136 -8.84 20.21 -24.26
CA LEU A 136 -8.40 19.42 -23.12
C LEU A 136 -7.51 18.27 -23.58
N VAL A 137 -6.32 18.17 -22.98
CA VAL A 137 -5.38 17.05 -23.19
C VAL A 137 -5.05 16.43 -21.84
N LEU A 138 -5.19 15.11 -21.79
CA LEU A 138 -4.81 14.26 -20.68
C LEU A 138 -3.50 13.57 -21.07
N HIS A 139 -2.47 13.70 -20.23
CA HIS A 139 -1.17 13.12 -20.48
C HIS A 139 -0.58 12.50 -19.20
N THR A 140 0.33 11.54 -19.39
CA THR A 140 1.17 11.03 -18.32
C THR A 140 2.62 11.33 -18.61
N ASP A 141 3.36 11.74 -17.60
CA ASP A 141 4.79 11.92 -17.73
C ASP A 141 5.56 10.60 -17.62
N ARG A 142 6.89 10.66 -17.71
CA ARG A 142 7.75 9.47 -17.59
C ARG A 142 7.73 8.82 -16.20
N GLN A 143 7.23 9.54 -15.19
CA GLN A 143 7.11 9.07 -13.81
C GLN A 143 5.70 8.54 -13.52
N GLY A 144 4.79 8.54 -14.50
CA GLY A 144 3.41 8.11 -14.32
C GLY A 144 2.56 9.14 -13.57
N GLN A 145 2.98 10.40 -13.51
CA GLN A 145 2.16 11.49 -12.98
C GLN A 145 1.19 11.97 -14.05
N VAL A 146 -0.05 12.20 -13.63
CA VAL A 146 -1.11 12.69 -14.52
C VAL A 146 -1.01 14.21 -14.65
N LEU A 147 -1.00 14.66 -15.90
CA LEU A 147 -0.97 16.05 -16.30
C LEU A 147 -2.23 16.37 -17.12
N LEU A 148 -2.96 17.40 -16.71
CA LEU A 148 -4.04 17.99 -17.48
C LEU A 148 -3.53 19.25 -18.15
N LEU A 149 -3.79 19.40 -19.45
CA LEU A 149 -3.62 20.65 -20.19
C LEU A 149 -4.99 21.17 -20.59
N ILE A 150 -5.40 22.30 -20.02
CA ILE A 150 -6.72 22.93 -20.26
C ILE A 150 -6.45 24.28 -20.92
N ASP A 151 -6.80 24.40 -22.20
CA ASP A 151 -6.55 25.60 -23.03
C ASP A 151 -5.09 26.11 -22.98
N GLY A 152 -4.13 25.20 -22.75
CA GLY A 152 -2.71 25.49 -22.66
C GLY A 152 -2.18 25.69 -21.24
N GLU A 153 -3.05 25.75 -20.22
CA GLU A 153 -2.65 25.77 -18.81
C GLU A 153 -2.41 24.36 -18.28
N ALA A 154 -1.27 24.16 -17.64
CA ALA A 154 -0.82 22.87 -17.15
C ALA A 154 -1.15 22.68 -15.66
N LEU A 155 -1.82 21.56 -15.34
CA LEU A 155 -2.15 21.15 -13.99
C LEU A 155 -1.66 19.73 -13.71
N TRP A 156 -0.71 19.60 -12.78
CA TRP A 156 -0.29 18.32 -12.25
C TRP A 156 -1.26 17.80 -11.19
N ILE A 157 -1.66 16.55 -11.33
CA ILE A 157 -2.52 15.89 -10.36
C ILE A 157 -1.65 15.26 -9.27
N SER A 158 -1.90 15.68 -8.05
CA SER A 158 -1.25 15.16 -6.85
C SER A 158 -2.28 14.84 -5.79
N TRP A 159 -1.97 13.85 -4.96
CA TRP A 159 -2.84 13.40 -3.87
C TRP A 159 -2.24 13.83 -2.53
N PRO A 160 -3.05 14.21 -1.53
CA PRO A 160 -2.54 14.67 -0.23
C PRO A 160 -1.82 13.56 0.54
N ARG A 161 -2.19 12.29 0.32
CA ARG A 161 -1.52 11.12 0.91
C ARG A 161 -1.28 10.04 -0.13
N PRO A 162 -0.02 9.59 -0.34
CA PRO A 162 0.29 8.48 -1.23
C PRO A 162 -0.44 7.18 -0.85
N SER A 163 -0.70 6.94 0.43
CA SER A 163 -1.43 5.75 0.90
C SER A 163 -2.92 5.75 0.54
N ALA A 164 -3.52 6.92 0.29
CA ALA A 164 -4.93 7.04 -0.13
C ALA A 164 -5.08 7.03 -1.66
N GLN A 165 -4.04 7.48 -2.38
CA GLN A 165 -4.02 7.62 -3.84
C GLN A 165 -4.50 6.35 -4.56
N ARG A 166 -3.96 5.18 -4.24
CA ARG A 166 -4.29 3.94 -4.97
C ARG A 166 -5.75 3.54 -4.87
N ARG A 167 -6.36 3.73 -3.69
CA ARG A 167 -7.78 3.43 -3.50
C ARG A 167 -8.63 4.39 -4.35
N LEU A 168 -8.33 5.69 -4.27
CA LEU A 168 -9.05 6.72 -5.01
C LEU A 168 -8.93 6.53 -6.53
N GLU A 169 -7.72 6.22 -7.02
CA GLU A 169 -7.51 5.93 -8.45
C GLU A 169 -8.30 4.70 -8.91
N ARG A 170 -8.36 3.63 -8.11
CA ARG A 170 -9.20 2.46 -8.44
C ARG A 170 -10.68 2.81 -8.51
N GLU A 171 -11.19 3.50 -7.50
CA GLU A 171 -12.60 3.90 -7.41
C GLU A 171 -12.99 4.80 -8.58
N LEU A 172 -12.12 5.75 -8.94
CA LEU A 172 -12.32 6.63 -10.08
C LEU A 172 -12.32 5.87 -11.41
N VAL A 173 -11.29 5.04 -11.66
CA VAL A 173 -11.18 4.26 -12.91
C VAL A 173 -12.38 3.33 -13.05
N GLU A 174 -12.78 2.65 -11.98
CA GLU A 174 -13.97 1.77 -11.99
C GLU A 174 -15.24 2.57 -12.32
N ALA A 175 -15.46 3.70 -11.64
CA ALA A 175 -16.64 4.54 -11.89
C ALA A 175 -16.68 5.10 -13.32
N PHE A 176 -15.52 5.44 -13.90
CA PHE A 176 -15.43 5.89 -15.29
C PHE A 176 -15.71 4.74 -16.27
N CYS A 177 -15.08 3.59 -16.09
CA CYS A 177 -15.22 2.42 -16.96
C CYS A 177 -16.60 1.74 -16.86
N GLN A 178 -17.41 2.08 -15.85
CA GLN A 178 -18.82 1.70 -15.80
C GLN A 178 -19.68 2.48 -16.80
N ARG A 179 -19.25 3.67 -17.21
CA ARG A 179 -19.97 4.56 -18.14
C ARG A 179 -19.37 4.60 -19.54
N HIS A 180 -18.09 4.25 -19.66
CA HIS A 180 -17.32 4.32 -20.90
C HIS A 180 -16.64 2.99 -21.21
N ASP A 181 -16.45 2.71 -22.51
CA ASP A 181 -15.71 1.53 -22.97
C ASP A 181 -14.22 1.71 -22.72
N CYS A 182 -13.72 1.12 -21.64
CA CYS A 182 -12.28 1.11 -21.35
C CYS A 182 -11.57 -0.03 -22.09
N PRO A 183 -10.45 0.25 -22.79
CA PRO A 183 -9.64 -0.79 -23.42
C PRO A 183 -9.18 -1.80 -22.35
N GLY A 184 -9.47 -3.08 -22.58
CA GLY A 184 -9.24 -4.19 -21.63
C GLY A 184 -10.52 -4.85 -21.09
N ARG A 185 -11.70 -4.24 -21.25
CA ARG A 185 -13.00 -4.85 -20.90
C ARG A 185 -13.63 -5.62 -22.07
N ALA A 186 -12.80 -6.36 -22.81
CA ALA A 186 -13.12 -6.92 -24.13
C ALA A 186 -14.59 -7.33 -24.31
N ARG A 187 -15.24 -6.63 -25.24
CA ARG A 187 -16.51 -6.96 -25.86
C ARG A 187 -16.42 -8.37 -26.43
N SER A 188 -17.12 -9.31 -25.82
CA SER A 188 -17.23 -10.69 -26.30
C SER A 188 -18.03 -10.70 -27.60
N ASP A 189 -17.35 -10.85 -28.73
CA ASP A 189 -17.89 -11.58 -29.88
C ASP A 189 -16.75 -12.41 -30.52
N PRO A 190 -17.04 -13.66 -30.95
CA PRO A 190 -16.02 -14.60 -31.39
C PRO A 190 -15.91 -14.58 -32.92
N ASP A 191 -14.76 -14.17 -33.45
CA ASP A 191 -14.13 -14.84 -34.59
C ASP A 191 -12.78 -14.18 -34.91
N GLU A 192 -11.71 -14.91 -34.63
CA GLU A 192 -10.67 -15.28 -35.60
C GLU A 192 -9.41 -15.70 -34.86
N ALA A 193 -9.10 -16.98 -34.99
CA ALA A 193 -7.85 -17.58 -34.61
C ALA A 193 -6.72 -17.02 -35.47
N SER A 194 -5.65 -16.53 -34.85
CA SER A 194 -4.27 -16.83 -35.25
C SER A 194 -3.23 -16.28 -34.27
N THR A 195 -2.53 -17.24 -33.65
CA THR A 195 -1.08 -17.22 -33.40
C THR A 195 -0.49 -15.98 -32.74
N GLY A 196 -0.65 -15.92 -31.42
CA GLY A 196 0.23 -15.19 -30.53
C GLY A 196 -0.05 -15.66 -29.12
N ILE A 197 0.95 -16.14 -28.39
CA ILE A 197 0.82 -16.47 -26.96
C ILE A 197 0.61 -15.15 -26.22
N THR A 198 -0.64 -14.69 -26.20
CA THR A 198 -1.11 -13.65 -25.30
C THR A 198 -1.65 -14.39 -24.10
N VAL A 199 -0.95 -14.26 -22.97
CA VAL A 199 -1.45 -14.71 -21.67
C VAL A 199 -2.60 -13.76 -21.30
N THR A 200 -3.81 -14.08 -21.75
CA THR A 200 -5.04 -13.45 -21.29
C THR A 200 -5.33 -13.96 -19.89
N GLN A 201 -5.39 -13.04 -18.93
CA GLN A 201 -5.84 -13.31 -17.57
C GLN A 201 -7.33 -13.67 -17.61
N ASP A 202 -7.65 -14.97 -17.70
CA ASP A 202 -8.85 -15.61 -17.13
C ASP A 202 -8.96 -17.12 -17.47
N THR A 203 -7.84 -17.78 -17.78
CA THR A 203 -7.84 -19.24 -17.64
C THR A 203 -7.73 -19.54 -16.15
N PRO A 204 -8.69 -20.27 -15.53
CA PRO A 204 -8.60 -20.60 -14.12
C PRO A 204 -7.28 -21.33 -13.88
N LEU A 205 -6.48 -20.84 -12.92
CA LEU A 205 -5.21 -21.47 -12.54
C LEU A 205 -5.50 -22.92 -12.13
N THR A 206 -5.20 -23.86 -13.03
CA THR A 206 -5.44 -25.29 -12.82
C THR A 206 -4.28 -25.91 -12.04
N GLY A 207 -4.56 -27.01 -11.37
CA GLY A 207 -3.57 -27.75 -10.61
C GLY A 207 -4.06 -29.16 -10.30
N GLN A 208 -3.20 -29.94 -9.68
CA GLN A 208 -3.42 -31.36 -9.44
C GLN A 208 -2.99 -31.76 -8.03
N TRP A 209 -3.79 -32.62 -7.41
CA TRP A 209 -3.52 -33.21 -6.12
C TRP A 209 -2.64 -34.45 -6.28
N ALA A 210 -1.57 -34.52 -5.51
CA ALA A 210 -0.73 -35.70 -5.34
C ALA A 210 -0.92 -36.26 -3.92
N LEU A 211 -1.30 -37.53 -3.85
CA LEU A 211 -1.53 -38.27 -2.60
C LEU A 211 -0.55 -39.45 -2.55
N ALA A 212 0.31 -39.48 -1.54
CA ALA A 212 1.26 -40.57 -1.33
C ALA A 212 1.21 -41.00 0.14
N GLN A 213 1.34 -42.31 0.40
CA GLN A 213 1.09 -42.89 1.73
C GLN A 213 2.03 -42.38 2.84
N LEU A 214 3.20 -41.84 2.47
CA LEU A 214 4.23 -41.38 3.41
C LEU A 214 4.59 -39.90 3.21
N ALA A 215 3.79 -39.15 2.46
CA ALA A 215 4.04 -37.73 2.20
C ALA A 215 2.79 -36.89 2.41
N ALA A 216 3.00 -35.64 2.78
CA ALA A 216 1.93 -34.67 2.97
C ALA A 216 1.07 -34.53 1.69
N PRO A 217 -0.27 -34.54 1.80
CA PRO A 217 -1.15 -34.17 0.70
C PRO A 217 -0.71 -32.87 0.05
N THR A 218 -0.49 -32.92 -1.26
CA THR A 218 0.15 -31.83 -1.99
C THR A 218 -0.70 -31.39 -3.16
N TRP A 219 -0.91 -30.09 -3.31
CA TRP A 219 -1.50 -29.50 -4.51
C TRP A 219 -0.41 -28.77 -5.30
N THR A 220 -0.33 -29.04 -6.61
CA THR A 220 0.65 -28.42 -7.51
C THR A 220 -0.07 -27.70 -8.64
N SER A 221 0.21 -26.41 -8.83
CA SER A 221 -0.34 -25.62 -9.93
C SER A 221 0.41 -25.85 -11.23
N THR A 222 -0.23 -25.52 -12.35
CA THR A 222 0.41 -25.42 -13.66
C THR A 222 1.49 -24.32 -13.73
N ALA A 223 1.46 -23.35 -12.81
CA ALA A 223 2.49 -22.32 -12.65
C ALA A 223 3.73 -22.81 -11.86
N GLY A 224 3.77 -24.09 -11.47
CA GLY A 224 4.91 -24.67 -10.75
C GLY A 224 4.98 -24.29 -9.27
N VAL A 225 3.88 -23.83 -8.68
CA VAL A 225 3.81 -23.61 -7.22
C VAL A 225 3.13 -24.78 -6.55
N ARG A 226 3.72 -25.23 -5.43
CA ARG A 226 3.31 -26.40 -4.67
C ARG A 226 2.97 -26.01 -3.22
N CYS A 227 1.80 -26.44 -2.76
CA CYS A 227 1.38 -26.30 -1.36
C CYS A 227 1.18 -27.68 -0.74
N GLU A 228 1.86 -27.94 0.37
CA GLU A 228 1.70 -29.15 1.17
C GLU A 228 0.77 -28.87 2.36
N PHE A 229 -0.06 -29.84 2.69
CA PHE A 229 -1.05 -29.78 3.76
C PHE A 229 -0.91 -31.00 4.69
N SER A 230 -1.31 -30.85 5.95
CA SER A 230 -1.30 -31.94 6.94
C SER A 230 -2.23 -33.10 6.60
N ASP A 231 -3.37 -32.80 5.97
CA ASP A 231 -4.45 -33.74 5.69
C ASP A 231 -5.28 -33.27 4.48
N LEU A 232 -6.30 -34.06 4.12
CA LEU A 232 -7.22 -33.77 3.02
C LEU A 232 -8.56 -33.13 3.43
N ALA A 233 -8.80 -32.90 4.71
CA ALA A 233 -10.00 -32.21 5.15
C ALA A 233 -10.02 -30.79 4.59
N GLY A 234 -11.18 -30.32 4.12
CA GLY A 234 -11.31 -29.00 3.49
C GLY A 234 -10.51 -28.86 2.19
N ARG A 235 -10.39 -29.92 1.39
CA ARG A 235 -9.59 -29.93 0.13
C ARG A 235 -9.86 -28.72 -0.78
N ALA A 236 -11.12 -28.35 -0.95
CA ALA A 236 -11.49 -27.21 -1.80
C ALA A 236 -10.96 -25.88 -1.26
N ASP A 237 -11.06 -25.67 0.05
CA ASP A 237 -10.56 -24.45 0.71
C ASP A 237 -9.04 -24.38 0.67
N LYS A 238 -8.35 -25.51 0.84
CA LYS A 238 -6.89 -25.64 0.71
C LYS A 238 -6.40 -25.33 -0.70
N GLU A 239 -7.12 -25.82 -1.70
CA GLU A 239 -6.86 -25.48 -3.11
C GLU A 239 -7.10 -23.99 -3.39
N ALA A 240 -8.19 -23.42 -2.88
CA ALA A 240 -8.48 -21.99 -3.01
C ALA A 240 -7.41 -21.12 -2.35
N LEU A 241 -6.95 -21.51 -1.15
CA LEU A 241 -5.85 -20.85 -0.44
C LEU A 241 -4.56 -20.88 -1.28
N CYS A 242 -4.18 -22.04 -1.83
CA CYS A 242 -2.96 -22.13 -2.63
C CYS A 242 -3.07 -21.30 -3.92
N ARG A 243 -4.24 -21.29 -4.59
CA ARG A 243 -4.48 -20.39 -5.74
C ARG A 243 -4.32 -18.92 -5.36
N ALA A 244 -4.88 -18.51 -4.23
CA ALA A 244 -4.80 -17.13 -3.77
C ALA A 244 -3.35 -16.73 -3.43
N LEU A 245 -2.58 -17.61 -2.77
CA LEU A 245 -1.14 -17.42 -2.55
C LEU A 245 -0.36 -17.24 -3.86
N ILE A 246 -0.69 -18.01 -4.90
CA ILE A 246 -0.05 -17.86 -6.22
C ILE A 246 -0.39 -16.52 -6.85
N GLY A 247 -1.64 -16.05 -6.71
CA GLY A 247 -2.05 -14.72 -7.16
C GLY A 247 -1.23 -13.60 -6.51
N GLU A 248 -0.96 -13.70 -5.21
CA GLU A 248 -0.08 -12.76 -4.52
C GLU A 248 1.37 -12.88 -5.01
N LEU A 249 1.91 -14.10 -5.18
CA LEU A 249 3.26 -14.30 -5.72
C LEU A 249 3.45 -13.73 -7.14
N GLU A 250 2.48 -13.90 -8.03
CA GLU A 250 2.52 -13.30 -9.39
C GLU A 250 2.47 -11.77 -9.32
N THR A 251 1.73 -11.22 -8.36
CA THR A 251 1.70 -9.77 -8.09
C THR A 251 3.08 -9.28 -7.63
N LEU A 252 3.74 -10.02 -6.74
CA LEU A 252 5.12 -9.75 -6.30
C LEU A 252 6.12 -9.85 -7.45
N ALA A 253 6.07 -10.90 -8.27
CA ALA A 253 6.94 -11.07 -9.45
C ALA A 253 6.80 -9.89 -10.42
N THR A 254 5.57 -9.39 -10.60
CA THR A 254 5.29 -8.21 -11.43
C THR A 254 5.85 -6.93 -10.82
N ALA A 255 5.76 -6.76 -9.50
CA ALA A 255 6.38 -5.63 -8.80
C ALA A 255 7.92 -5.66 -8.89
N LEU A 256 8.53 -6.84 -8.72
CA LEU A 256 9.99 -7.02 -8.80
C LEU A 256 10.52 -6.81 -10.23
N ARG A 257 9.85 -7.33 -11.26
CA ARG A 257 10.18 -7.03 -12.67
C ARG A 257 10.19 -5.52 -12.93
N ARG A 258 9.20 -4.80 -12.38
CA ARG A 258 9.12 -3.34 -12.52
C ARG A 258 10.28 -2.63 -11.82
N ALA A 259 10.61 -3.03 -10.59
CA ALA A 259 11.75 -2.48 -9.87
C ALA A 259 13.06 -2.67 -10.65
N LEU A 260 13.32 -3.88 -11.15
CA LEU A 260 14.51 -4.18 -11.96
C LEU A 260 14.57 -3.33 -13.24
N ARG A 261 13.44 -3.14 -13.93
CA ARG A 261 13.39 -2.28 -15.13
C ARG A 261 13.71 -0.81 -14.85
N ARG A 262 13.48 -0.33 -13.63
CA ARG A 262 13.86 1.02 -13.18
C ARG A 262 15.31 1.12 -12.70
N GLY A 263 16.06 0.02 -12.74
CA GLY A 263 17.44 -0.04 -12.26
C GLY A 263 17.58 -0.23 -10.76
N GLU A 264 16.49 -0.57 -10.05
CA GLU A 264 16.55 -0.89 -8.63
C GLU A 264 17.34 -2.20 -8.42
N GLN A 265 18.13 -2.24 -7.34
CA GLN A 265 18.86 -3.45 -6.97
C GLN A 265 17.97 -4.38 -6.14
N VAL A 266 17.88 -5.65 -6.56
CA VAL A 266 17.16 -6.70 -5.84
C VAL A 266 18.17 -7.74 -5.33
N ASP A 267 18.26 -7.86 -4.00
CA ASP A 267 18.99 -8.91 -3.28
C ASP A 267 18.02 -10.07 -3.01
N TRP A 268 17.99 -11.06 -3.92
CA TRP A 268 17.02 -12.17 -3.90
C TRP A 268 16.86 -12.88 -2.54
N PRO A 269 17.95 -13.24 -1.82
CA PRO A 269 17.86 -13.81 -0.47
C PRO A 269 17.12 -12.96 0.56
N ARG A 270 16.96 -11.65 0.33
CA ARG A 270 16.26 -10.72 1.24
C ARG A 270 14.82 -10.45 0.84
N VAL A 271 14.39 -10.89 -0.32
CA VAL A 271 13.01 -10.69 -0.80
C VAL A 271 12.05 -11.44 0.11
N ARG A 272 11.33 -10.69 0.96
CA ARG A 272 10.31 -11.22 1.88
C ARG A 272 9.37 -10.11 2.35
N ILE A 273 8.16 -10.50 2.75
CA ILE A 273 7.29 -9.61 3.51
C ILE A 273 7.87 -9.42 4.91
N ALA A 274 8.10 -8.17 5.31
CA ALA A 274 8.69 -7.85 6.61
C ALA A 274 7.69 -7.30 7.63
N ARG A 275 6.75 -6.44 7.21
CA ARG A 275 5.78 -5.81 8.11
C ARG A 275 4.52 -5.41 7.38
N SER A 276 3.42 -5.31 8.13
CA SER A 276 2.24 -4.58 7.68
C SER A 276 2.50 -3.06 7.73
N LEU A 277 2.03 -2.38 6.71
CA LEU A 277 2.01 -0.93 6.58
C LEU A 277 0.59 -0.42 6.89
N PRO A 278 0.41 0.89 7.15
CA PRO A 278 -0.93 1.47 7.26
C PRO A 278 -1.79 1.17 6.02
N ALA A 279 -3.11 1.12 6.19
CA ALA A 279 -4.08 0.81 5.12
C ALA A 279 -4.09 -0.65 4.60
N GLY A 280 -3.52 -1.60 5.35
CA GLY A 280 -3.59 -3.04 5.02
C GLY A 280 -2.55 -3.50 4.00
N GLU A 281 -1.56 -2.67 3.72
CA GLU A 281 -0.43 -2.99 2.85
C GLU A 281 0.69 -3.70 3.62
N HIS A 282 1.70 -4.17 2.88
CA HIS A 282 2.84 -4.89 3.41
C HIS A 282 4.12 -4.39 2.74
N ALA A 283 5.21 -4.34 3.50
CA ALA A 283 6.52 -4.00 2.97
C ALA A 283 7.22 -5.26 2.45
N LEU A 284 7.42 -5.34 1.14
CA LEU A 284 8.31 -6.31 0.50
C LEU A 284 9.73 -5.74 0.50
N VAL A 285 10.60 -6.23 1.38
CA VAL A 285 12.00 -5.80 1.43
C VAL A 285 12.71 -6.34 0.19
N VAL A 286 13.51 -5.51 -0.49
CA VAL A 286 14.19 -5.93 -1.73
C VAL A 286 15.71 -5.92 -1.64
N ASN A 287 16.32 -5.29 -0.64
CA ASN A 287 17.77 -5.19 -0.54
C ASN A 287 18.28 -5.11 0.91
N ALA A 288 19.62 -5.11 1.07
CA ALA A 288 20.28 -5.07 2.37
C ALA A 288 20.16 -3.72 3.08
N GLN A 289 19.90 -2.66 2.34
CA GLN A 289 19.68 -1.30 2.82
C GLN A 289 18.31 -1.15 3.49
N GLY A 290 17.44 -2.15 3.33
CA GLY A 290 16.09 -2.16 3.87
C GLY A 290 15.09 -1.42 3.00
N ASP A 291 15.45 -1.11 1.75
CA ASP A 291 14.50 -0.54 0.80
C ASP A 291 13.40 -1.56 0.53
N TYR A 292 12.19 -1.04 0.31
CA TYR A 292 11.01 -1.89 0.23
C TYR A 292 10.03 -1.41 -0.83
N LEU A 293 9.28 -2.36 -1.39
CA LEU A 293 8.12 -2.10 -2.25
C LEU A 293 6.84 -2.26 -1.41
N PRO A 294 5.93 -1.26 -1.39
CA PRO A 294 4.61 -1.44 -0.79
C PRO A 294 3.76 -2.38 -1.68
N VAL A 295 3.24 -3.46 -1.10
CA VAL A 295 2.42 -4.46 -1.79
C VAL A 295 1.20 -4.85 -0.96
N VAL A 296 0.13 -5.33 -1.60
CA VAL A 296 -1.00 -5.97 -0.91
C VAL A 296 -0.81 -7.48 -1.00
N ALA A 297 -0.36 -8.08 0.10
CA ALA A 297 -0.06 -9.50 0.18
C ALA A 297 -0.45 -10.10 1.55
N PRO A 298 -1.75 -10.02 1.93
CA PRO A 298 -2.20 -10.50 3.23
C PRO A 298 -1.94 -11.99 3.46
N LEU A 299 -2.08 -12.85 2.45
CA LEU A 299 -1.86 -14.28 2.62
C LEU A 299 -0.38 -14.60 2.76
N LEU A 300 0.50 -13.97 1.98
CA LEU A 300 1.95 -14.13 2.13
C LEU A 300 2.47 -13.57 3.46
N ALA A 301 1.72 -12.66 4.09
CA ALA A 301 2.03 -12.13 5.41
C ALA A 301 1.52 -13.01 6.57
N SER A 302 0.40 -13.71 6.38
CA SER A 302 -0.24 -14.50 7.44
C SER A 302 0.05 -16.00 7.39
N GLU A 303 0.33 -16.55 6.21
CA GLU A 303 0.55 -17.99 6.01
C GLU A 303 2.02 -18.40 6.26
N PRO A 304 2.27 -19.66 6.66
CA PRO A 304 3.61 -20.20 6.81
C PRO A 304 4.27 -20.46 5.44
N VAL A 305 4.74 -19.38 4.82
CA VAL A 305 5.43 -19.40 3.52
C VAL A 305 6.89 -19.79 3.68
N ASP A 306 7.36 -20.77 2.91
CA ASP A 306 8.79 -20.98 2.70
C ASP A 306 9.31 -19.91 1.74
N TRP A 307 9.87 -18.85 2.32
CA TRP A 307 10.43 -17.75 1.56
C TRP A 307 11.63 -18.15 0.70
N SER A 308 12.40 -19.18 1.06
CA SER A 308 13.52 -19.62 0.22
C SER A 308 13.05 -20.25 -1.09
N GLU A 309 11.95 -21.00 -1.04
CA GLU A 309 11.27 -21.58 -2.19
C GLU A 309 10.55 -20.49 -3.00
N ALA A 310 9.83 -19.59 -2.32
CA ALA A 310 9.15 -18.47 -2.96
C ALA A 310 10.14 -17.54 -3.67
N GLN A 311 11.30 -17.22 -3.08
CA GLN A 311 12.36 -16.42 -3.69
C GLN A 311 12.88 -17.07 -4.99
N ARG A 312 13.16 -18.38 -4.97
CA ARG A 312 13.61 -19.09 -6.16
C ARG A 312 12.58 -19.05 -7.27
N TRP A 313 11.31 -19.24 -6.92
CA TRP A 313 10.21 -19.15 -7.88
C TRP A 313 10.06 -17.74 -8.43
N LEU A 314 10.09 -16.72 -7.57
CA LEU A 314 10.01 -15.31 -7.96
C LEU A 314 11.15 -14.93 -8.91
N GLN A 315 12.39 -15.34 -8.60
CA GLN A 315 13.55 -15.10 -9.45
C GLN A 315 13.36 -15.72 -10.84
N ALA A 316 13.08 -17.03 -10.90
CA ALA A 316 12.86 -17.72 -12.17
C ALA A 316 11.70 -17.08 -12.96
N ARG A 317 10.61 -16.73 -12.28
CA ARG A 317 9.43 -16.11 -12.87
C ARG A 317 9.70 -14.69 -13.39
N VAL A 318 10.57 -13.95 -12.74
CA VAL A 318 11.04 -12.63 -13.17
C VAL A 318 11.93 -12.77 -14.42
N ASP A 319 12.80 -13.77 -14.43
CA ASP A 319 13.70 -14.09 -15.55
C ASP A 319 13.00 -14.78 -16.73
N GLY A 320 11.71 -15.11 -16.61
CA GLY A 320 10.94 -15.78 -17.66
C GLY A 320 11.13 -17.30 -17.76
N HIS A 321 11.71 -17.92 -16.73
CA HIS A 321 11.97 -19.35 -16.64
C HIS A 321 10.88 -20.08 -15.83
N PRO A 322 10.57 -21.34 -16.16
CA PRO A 322 9.74 -22.18 -15.31
C PRO A 322 10.50 -22.56 -14.03
N ALA A 323 9.80 -22.62 -12.90
CA ALA A 323 10.33 -23.14 -11.66
C ALA A 323 9.26 -23.93 -10.90
N LEU A 324 9.69 -25.01 -10.24
CA LEU A 324 8.89 -25.72 -9.27
C LEU A 324 9.33 -25.27 -7.87
N ALA A 325 8.38 -24.83 -7.04
CA ALA A 325 8.68 -24.37 -5.69
C ALA A 325 7.60 -24.75 -4.69
N THR A 326 8.05 -25.21 -3.52
CA THR A 326 7.17 -25.60 -2.40
C THR A 326 6.97 -24.41 -1.47
N VAL A 327 6.05 -23.54 -1.84
CA VAL A 327 5.83 -22.25 -1.17
C VAL A 327 5.21 -22.42 0.21
N ARG A 328 4.44 -23.48 0.44
CA ARG A 328 3.84 -23.79 1.75
C ARG A 328 4.16 -25.23 2.10
N ARG A 329 4.73 -25.46 3.29
CA ARG A 329 4.92 -26.79 3.84
C ARG A 329 3.83 -27.11 4.86
N ALA A 330 3.54 -28.40 5.05
CA ALA A 330 2.68 -28.82 6.13
C ALA A 330 3.33 -28.43 7.47
N VAL A 331 2.56 -27.77 8.35
CA VAL A 331 2.99 -27.54 9.73
C VAL A 331 2.68 -28.81 10.50
N ASP A 332 3.72 -29.40 11.08
CA ASP A 332 3.60 -30.61 11.89
C ASP A 332 2.83 -30.28 13.18
N PRO A 333 1.66 -30.90 13.46
CA PRO A 333 0.98 -30.70 14.71
C PRO A 333 1.78 -31.38 15.83
N ARG A 334 2.62 -30.62 16.52
CA ARG A 334 3.22 -31.04 17.79
C ARG A 334 2.21 -30.95 18.93
#